data_AF-A0A285G0C2-F1
#
_entry.id   AF-A0A285G0C2-F1
#
_cell.length_a   1.000
_cell.length_b   1.000
_cell.length_c   1.000
_cell.angle_alpha   90.00
_cell.angle_beta   90.00
_cell.angle_gamma   90.00
#
_symmetry.space_group_name_H-M   'P 1'
#
loop_
_entity.id
_entity.type
_entity.pdbx_description
1 polymer ?
#
loop_
_entity_poly.entity_id
_entity_poly.type
_entity_poly.pdbx_seq_one_letter_code
_entity_poly.pdbx_strand_id
1 'polypeptide(L)'
;MEFVKPIIVISRCLEFAKCRYNGVMISDDLVKKLKDYVEFIPVCPEVEIGLGVPRETIRLVKEDDEIRLVQPATKRDVTDEINRFSQEFLDSLEQVDGFLLKDRLS
;
A
#
# COMPACT_ATOMS: atom_id res chain seq x y z
N MET A 1 14.54 -7.77 -29.42
CA MET A 1 14.79 -8.30 -28.07
C MET A 1 13.62 -7.85 -27.21
N GLU A 2 12.78 -8.78 -26.80
CA GLU A 2 11.86 -8.52 -25.68
C GLU A 2 12.72 -8.51 -24.41
N PHE A 3 12.79 -7.35 -23.76
CA PHE A 3 13.38 -7.27 -22.43
C PHE A 3 12.30 -7.73 -21.44
N VAL A 4 12.64 -8.69 -20.58
CA VAL A 4 11.77 -9.07 -19.46
C VAL A 4 11.61 -7.86 -18.57
N LYS A 5 10.37 -7.41 -18.37
CA LYS A 5 10.07 -6.31 -17.46
C LYS A 5 9.94 -6.88 -16.05
N PRO A 6 10.68 -6.37 -15.06
CA PRO A 6 10.51 -6.81 -13.68
C PRO A 6 9.12 -6.43 -13.16
N ILE A 7 8.58 -7.28 -12.29
CA ILE A 7 7.28 -7.08 -11.65
C ILE A 7 7.50 -6.46 -10.26
N ILE A 8 7.02 -5.24 -10.05
CA ILE A 8 7.22 -4.50 -8.79
C ILE A 8 5.87 -4.15 -8.16
N VAL A 9 5.67 -4.56 -6.92
CA VAL A 9 4.52 -4.14 -6.12
C VAL A 9 4.72 -2.69 -5.66
N ILE A 10 3.75 -1.81 -5.91
CA ILE A 10 3.86 -0.39 -5.57
C ILE A 10 2.68 0.08 -4.71
N SER A 11 2.94 0.99 -3.77
CA SER A 11 1.85 1.70 -3.08
C SER A 11 0.99 2.45 -4.10
N ARG A 12 -0.30 2.08 -4.20
CA ARG A 12 -1.24 2.62 -5.21
C ARG A 12 -1.36 4.14 -5.19
N CYS A 13 -1.04 4.81 -4.07
CA CYS A 13 -1.05 6.26 -3.96
C CYS A 13 0.09 6.96 -4.72
N LEU A 14 1.13 6.24 -5.12
CA LEU A 14 2.22 6.73 -5.95
C LEU A 14 1.81 6.59 -7.43
N GLU A 15 1.48 7.69 -8.11
CA GLU A 15 1.24 7.71 -9.56
C GLU A 15 0.08 6.86 -10.14
N PHE A 16 -0.63 6.04 -9.34
CA PHE A 16 -1.66 5.11 -9.81
C PHE A 16 -3.09 5.48 -9.39
N ALA A 17 -3.33 5.92 -8.15
CA ALA A 17 -4.65 6.37 -7.70
C ALA A 17 -4.59 7.45 -6.62
N LYS A 18 -5.68 8.21 -6.54
CA LYS A 18 -5.96 9.18 -5.46
C LYS A 18 -6.44 8.48 -4.19
N CYS A 19 -5.72 7.46 -3.71
CA CYS A 19 -6.17 6.60 -2.62
C CYS A 19 -5.52 6.91 -1.26
N ARG A 20 -4.84 8.06 -1.13
CA ARG A 20 -4.32 8.53 0.17
C ARG A 20 -5.49 8.95 1.08
N TYR A 21 -5.26 9.01 2.39
CA TYR A 21 -6.24 9.46 3.39
C TYR A 21 -6.93 10.79 3.00
N ASN A 22 -6.20 11.70 2.34
CA ASN A 22 -6.67 13.00 1.87
C ASN A 22 -7.17 13.01 0.40
N GLY A 23 -7.25 11.86 -0.28
CA GLY A 23 -7.68 11.79 -1.69
C GLY A 23 -6.69 12.39 -2.69
N VAL A 24 -5.41 12.55 -2.31
CA VAL A 24 -4.36 13.08 -3.19
C VAL A 24 -3.51 11.93 -3.75
N MET A 25 -3.10 12.07 -5.01
CA MET A 25 -2.08 11.21 -5.64
C MET A 25 -0.71 11.84 -5.41
N ILE A 26 0.27 11.04 -5.01
CA ILE A 26 1.66 11.47 -4.91
C ILE A 26 2.29 11.31 -6.29
N SER A 27 2.84 12.41 -6.81
CA SER A 27 3.59 12.35 -8.05
C SER A 27 5.06 12.08 -7.78
N ASP A 28 5.64 11.10 -8.47
CA ASP A 28 7.04 10.68 -8.30
C ASP A 28 7.70 10.47 -9.67
N ASP A 29 8.75 11.25 -9.95
CA ASP A 29 9.41 11.25 -11.25
C ASP A 29 10.23 9.97 -11.51
N LEU A 30 10.68 9.26 -10.46
CA LEU A 30 11.33 7.96 -10.60
C LEU A 30 10.29 6.94 -11.09
N VAL A 31 9.13 6.88 -10.45
CA VAL A 31 8.05 5.96 -10.84
C VAL A 31 7.59 6.22 -12.26
N LYS A 32 7.44 7.49 -12.68
CA LYS A 32 7.11 7.84 -14.08
C LYS A 32 8.14 7.31 -15.07
N LYS A 33 9.44 7.49 -14.78
CA LYS A 33 10.51 7.00 -15.66
C LYS A 33 10.56 5.48 -15.74
N LEU A 34 10.17 4.79 -14.66
CA LEU A 34 10.14 3.33 -14.59
C LEU A 34 8.92 2.70 -15.26
N LYS A 35 7.82 3.44 -15.50
CA LYS A 35 6.57 2.92 -16.10
C LYS A 35 6.79 2.19 -17.44
N ASP A 36 7.76 2.62 -18.24
CA ASP A 36 8.02 1.98 -19.53
C ASP A 36 8.84 0.68 -19.41
N TYR A 37 9.56 0.51 -18.30
CA TYR A 37 10.53 -0.56 -18.09
C TYR A 37 10.07 -1.64 -17.08
N VAL A 38 9.04 -1.35 -16.29
CA VAL A 38 8.61 -2.16 -15.14
C VAL A 38 7.10 -2.42 -15.21
N GLU A 39 6.69 -3.62 -14.83
CA GLU A 39 5.28 -3.93 -14.59
C GLU A 39 4.92 -3.68 -13.13
N PHE A 40 4.02 -2.73 -12.88
CA PHE A 40 3.62 -2.34 -11.54
C PHE A 40 2.35 -3.04 -11.10
N ILE A 41 2.37 -3.62 -9.89
CA ILE A 41 1.19 -4.15 -9.19
C ILE A 41 0.79 -3.14 -8.10
N PRO A 42 -0.19 -2.25 -8.33
CA PRO A 42 -0.55 -1.22 -7.37
C PRO A 42 -1.46 -1.74 -6.25
N VAL A 43 -0.96 -1.72 -5.02
CA VAL A 43 -1.69 -2.19 -3.82
C VAL A 43 -1.89 -1.05 -2.81
N CYS A 44 -3.05 -1.04 -2.15
CA CYS A 44 -3.30 -0.19 -0.98
C CYS A 44 -4.13 -0.99 0.03
N PRO A 45 -3.49 -1.65 1.02
CA PRO A 45 -4.17 -2.51 1.98
C PRO A 45 -5.38 -1.84 2.62
N GLU A 46 -5.26 -0.54 2.86
CA GLU A 46 -6.23 0.26 3.58
C GLU A 46 -7.55 0.48 2.82
N VAL A 47 -7.48 0.58 1.50
CA VAL A 47 -8.68 0.63 0.66
C VAL A 47 -9.30 -0.76 0.55
N GLU A 48 -8.47 -1.79 0.45
CA GLU A 48 -8.92 -3.19 0.31
C GLU A 48 -9.60 -3.70 1.58
N ILE A 49 -9.17 -3.27 2.77
CA ILE A 49 -9.90 -3.54 4.04
C ILE A 49 -11.16 -2.68 4.22
N GLY A 50 -11.54 -1.88 3.22
CA GLY A 50 -12.81 -1.16 3.21
C GLY A 50 -12.84 0.16 3.99
N LEU A 51 -11.69 0.78 4.27
CA LEU A 51 -11.69 2.11 4.92
C LEU A 51 -12.15 3.26 4.02
N GLY A 52 -12.25 3.02 2.71
CA GLY A 52 -12.68 4.02 1.73
C GLY A 52 -11.70 5.18 1.56
N VAL A 53 -12.12 6.18 0.77
CA VAL A 53 -11.38 7.42 0.53
C VAL A 53 -12.38 8.58 0.43
N PRO A 54 -12.21 9.68 1.19
CA PRO A 54 -11.19 9.95 2.21
C PRO A 54 -11.42 9.14 3.49
N ARG A 55 -10.35 8.90 4.27
CA ARG A 55 -10.41 8.13 5.52
C ARG A 55 -9.52 8.74 6.59
N GLU A 56 -9.80 8.37 7.83
CA GLU A 56 -8.97 8.75 8.98
C GLU A 56 -7.60 8.04 8.95
N THR A 57 -6.55 8.74 9.37
CA THR A 57 -5.18 8.22 9.40
C THR A 57 -5.07 7.01 10.33
N ILE A 58 -4.30 6.00 9.93
CA ILE A 58 -3.92 4.88 10.79
C ILE A 58 -2.55 5.15 11.40
N ARG A 59 -2.35 4.75 12.65
CA ARG A 59 -1.05 4.79 13.32
C ARG A 59 -0.63 3.40 13.79
N LEU A 60 0.65 3.14 13.69
CA LEU A 60 1.29 2.01 14.34
C LEU A 60 1.47 2.37 15.83
N VAL A 61 0.93 1.53 16.71
CA VAL A 61 1.04 1.64 18.16
C VAL A 61 1.65 0.36 18.68
N LYS A 62 2.62 0.45 19.59
CA LYS A 62 3.19 -0.71 20.27
C LYS A 62 2.46 -0.90 21.60
N GLU A 63 1.74 -2.01 21.75
CA GLU A 63 1.06 -2.41 22.99
C GLU A 63 1.48 -3.84 23.35
N ASP A 64 1.91 -4.08 24.59
CA ASP A 64 2.25 -5.43 25.08
C ASP A 64 3.20 -6.25 24.17
N ASP A 65 4.20 -5.59 23.60
CA ASP A 65 5.15 -6.12 22.59
C ASP A 65 4.55 -6.49 21.21
N GLU A 66 3.26 -6.23 20.99
CA GLU A 66 2.60 -6.34 19.69
C GLU A 66 2.56 -4.98 18.97
N ILE A 67 2.65 -5.01 17.64
CA ILE A 67 2.45 -3.83 16.78
C ILE A 67 0.99 -3.85 16.31
N ARG A 68 0.24 -2.82 16.68
CA ARG A 68 -1.16 -2.63 16.30
C ARG A 68 -1.33 -1.47 15.33
N LEU A 69 -2.28 -1.60 14.41
CA LEU A 69 -2.71 -0.57 13.47
C LEU A 69 -4.06 -0.03 13.92
N VAL A 70 -4.05 1.19 14.47
CA VAL A 70 -5.25 1.81 15.06
C VAL A 70 -5.55 3.13 14.35
N GLN A 71 -6.83 3.39 14.07
CA GLN A 71 -7.31 4.70 13.64
C GLN A 71 -7.58 5.58 14.88
N PRO A 72 -6.76 6.61 15.19
CA PRO A 72 -6.90 7.36 16.45
C PRO A 72 -8.22 8.12 16.57
N ALA A 73 -8.78 8.58 15.44
CA ALA A 73 -10.01 9.37 15.42
C ALA A 73 -11.26 8.52 15.75
N THR A 74 -11.31 7.27 15.26
CA THR A 74 -12.44 6.35 15.48
C THR A 74 -12.16 5.34 16.58
N LYS A 75 -10.91 5.24 17.05
CA LYS A 75 -10.39 4.18 17.93
C LYS A 75 -10.60 2.76 17.38
N ARG A 76 -10.80 2.64 16.06
CA ARG A 76 -10.93 1.35 15.40
C ARG A 76 -9.55 0.69 15.30
N ASP A 77 -9.44 -0.51 15.83
CA ASP A 77 -8.31 -1.39 15.57
C ASP A 77 -8.55 -2.12 14.24
N VAL A 78 -7.61 -2.01 13.31
CA VAL A 78 -7.66 -2.66 11.98
C VAL A 78 -6.50 -3.65 11.80
N THR A 79 -5.83 -4.03 12.88
CA THR A 79 -4.64 -4.91 12.89
C THR A 79 -4.95 -6.24 12.21
N ASP A 80 -6.02 -6.91 12.62
CA ASP A 80 -6.40 -8.22 12.08
C ASP A 80 -6.83 -8.14 10.60
N GLU A 81 -7.56 -7.08 10.24
CA GLU A 81 -8.01 -6.87 8.86
C GLU A 81 -6.83 -6.66 7.91
N ILE A 82 -5.85 -5.85 8.32
CA ILE A 82 -4.63 -5.62 7.55
C ILE A 82 -3.77 -6.88 7.49
N ASN A 83 -3.56 -7.58 8.61
CA ASN A 83 -2.75 -8.80 8.63
C ASN A 83 -3.34 -9.88 7.72
N ARG A 84 -4.67 -10.07 7.78
CA ARG A 84 -5.37 -11.01 6.88
C ARG A 84 -5.21 -10.60 5.42
N PHE A 85 -5.47 -9.34 5.10
CA PHE A 85 -5.29 -8.85 3.72
C PHE A 85 -3.85 -9.02 3.24
N SER A 86 -2.86 -8.68 4.08
CA SER A 86 -1.45 -8.82 3.75
C SER A 86 -1.07 -10.26 3.46
N GLN A 87 -1.55 -11.21 4.26
CA GLN A 87 -1.32 -12.63 4.02
C GLN A 87 -1.97 -13.09 2.71
N GLU A 88 -3.27 -12.81 2.51
CA GLU A 88 -4.00 -13.16 1.28
C GLU A 88 -3.37 -12.53 0.03
N PHE A 89 -2.95 -11.27 0.12
CA PHE A 89 -2.27 -10.57 -0.97
C PHE A 89 -0.94 -11.23 -1.29
N LEU A 90 -0.09 -11.49 -0.29
CA LEU A 90 1.21 -12.15 -0.49
C LEU A 90 1.05 -13.56 -1.07
N ASP A 91 0.04 -14.32 -0.62
CA ASP A 91 -0.25 -15.66 -1.15
C ASP A 91 -0.80 -15.64 -2.59
N SER A 92 -1.46 -14.55 -2.99
CA SER A 92 -1.95 -14.34 -4.35
C SER A 92 -0.88 -13.86 -5.33
N LEU A 93 0.26 -13.37 -4.83
CA LEU A 93 1.36 -12.92 -5.67
C LEU A 93 2.12 -14.14 -6.19
N GLU A 94 2.25 -14.23 -7.52
CA GLU A 94 3.11 -15.21 -8.16
C GLU A 94 4.58 -14.77 -8.05
N GLN A 95 5.17 -14.32 -9.15
CA GLN A 95 6.54 -13.82 -9.20
C GLN A 95 6.55 -12.29 -9.07
N VAL A 96 7.24 -11.81 -8.04
CA VAL A 96 7.50 -10.38 -7.82
C VAL A 96 8.99 -10.19 -7.60
N ASP A 97 9.57 -9.21 -8.31
CA ASP A 97 10.99 -8.89 -8.27
C ASP A 97 11.31 -7.78 -7.25
N GLY A 98 10.31 -7.04 -6.75
CA GLY A 98 10.52 -6.03 -5.73
C GLY A 98 9.27 -5.32 -5.21
N PHE A 99 9.47 -4.50 -4.19
CA PHE A 99 8.42 -3.68 -3.55
C PHE A 99 8.87 -2.21 -3.49
N LEU A 100 8.01 -1.31 -3.94
CA LEU A 100 8.16 0.15 -3.85
C LEU A 100 7.03 0.71 -2.98
N LEU A 101 7.29 0.84 -1.69
CA LEU A 101 6.30 1.25 -0.70
C LEU A 101 6.55 2.67 -0.21
N LYS A 102 5.47 3.40 0.09
CA LYS A 102 5.59 4.72 0.71
C LYS A 102 5.93 4.55 2.20
N ASP A 103 7.08 5.10 2.61
CA ASP A 103 7.65 5.01 3.97
C ASP A 103 6.70 5.37 5.14
N ARG A 104 5.70 6.23 4.91
CA ARG A 104 4.78 6.68 5.99
C ARG A 104 3.36 6.84 5.48
N LEU A 105 2.42 6.29 6.26
CA LEU A 105 0.96 6.39 6.08
C LEU A 105 0.36 7.69 6.67
N SER A 106 1.22 8.61 7.12
CA SER A 106 0.84 9.90 7.72
C SER A 106 0.37 10.94 6.72
#